data_AF-A0A1Y1QDB5-F1
#
_entry.id   AF-A0A1Y1QDB5-F1
#
_cell.length_a   1.000
_cell.length_b   1.000
_cell.length_c   1.000
_cell.angle_alpha   90.00
_cell.angle_beta   90.00
_cell.angle_gamma   90.00
#
_symmetry.space_group_name_H-M   'P 1'
#
loop_
_entity.id
_entity.type
_entity.pdbx_description
1 polymer ?
#
loop_
_entity_poly.entity_id
_entity_poly.type
_entity_poly.pdbx_seq_one_letter_code
_entity_poly.pdbx_strand_id
1 'polypeptide(L)' 'MKKFSQLDAAFYRFPAEEIEALAALVSRTMDLSITITGDSAYVAGDKGEVEVHWEVLQR' A
#
# COMPACT_ATOMS: atom_id res chain seq x y z
N MET A 1 4.48 -15.39 15.29
CA MET A 1 4.00 -14.06 15.69
C MET A 1 4.64 -13.49 16.95
N LYS A 2 4.93 -14.27 18.03
CA LYS A 2 5.48 -13.76 19.31
C LYS A 2 6.84 -13.04 19.28
N LYS A 3 7.63 -13.14 18.21
CA LYS A 3 8.93 -12.45 18.10
C LYS A 3 8.78 -10.98 17.69
N PHE A 4 7.75 -10.65 16.90
CA PHE A 4 7.51 -9.29 16.41
C PHE A 4 6.96 -8.36 17.49
N SER A 5 6.20 -8.91 18.44
CA SER A 5 5.68 -8.17 19.61
C SER A 5 6.75 -7.72 20.61
N GLN A 6 8.01 -8.11 20.41
CA GLN A 6 9.14 -7.65 21.22
C GLN A 6 9.78 -6.38 20.65
N LEU A 7 9.35 -5.94 19.47
CA LEU A 7 9.87 -4.77 18.77
C LEU A 7 8.88 -3.62 18.92
N ASP A 8 9.36 -2.45 19.29
CA ASP A 8 8.59 -1.20 19.28
C ASP A 8 8.49 -0.69 17.82
N ALA A 9 7.64 -1.35 17.05
CA ALA A 9 7.44 -1.09 15.63
C ALA A 9 6.03 -1.46 15.19
N ALA A 10 5.53 -0.70 14.21
CA ALA A 10 4.28 -0.99 13.52
C ALA A 10 4.54 -1.88 12.30
N PHE A 11 3.75 -2.94 12.15
CA PHE A 11 3.85 -3.92 11.07
C PHE A 11 2.56 -3.91 10.26
N TYR A 12 2.71 -3.73 8.96
CA TYR A 12 1.62 -3.73 8.00
C TYR A 12 1.89 -4.79 6.93
N ARG A 13 0.84 -5.43 6.43
CA ARG A 13 0.93 -6.40 5.34
C ARG A 13 0.07 -5.95 4.18
N PHE A 14 0.67 -5.91 3.00
CA PHE A 14 -0.01 -5.60 1.75
C PHE A 14 -0.24 -6.88 0.94
N PRO A 15 -1.38 -7.02 0.24
CA PRO A 15 -1.58 -8.06 -0.76
C PRO A 15 -0.56 -7.91 -1.90
N ALA A 16 0.10 -9.00 -2.29
CA ALA A 16 1.14 -8.96 -3.32
C ALA A 16 0.61 -8.49 -4.67
N GLU A 17 -0.57 -8.99 -5.08
CA GLU A 17 -1.22 -8.64 -6.36
C GLU A 17 -1.51 -7.14 -6.48
N GLU A 18 -1.92 -6.50 -5.37
CA GLU A 18 -2.20 -5.06 -5.34
C GLU A 18 -0.93 -4.21 -5.43
N ILE A 19 0.16 -4.68 -4.82
CA ILE A 19 1.48 -4.02 -4.93
C ILE A 19 2.05 -4.17 -6.35
N GLU A 20 1.87 -5.33 -6.98
CA GLU A 20 2.25 -5.53 -8.38
C GLU A 20 1.45 -4.61 -9.32
N ALA A 21 0.14 -4.47 -9.08
CA ALA A 21 -0.71 -3.54 -9.82
C ALA A 21 -0.28 -2.07 -9.62
N LEU A 22 0.06 -1.67 -8.40
CA LEU A 22 0.63 -0.34 -8.13
C LEU A 22 1.97 -0.13 -8.85
N ALA A 23 2.84 -1.14 -8.85
CA ALA A 23 4.12 -1.06 -9.55
C ALA A 23 3.94 -0.90 -11.07
N ALA A 24 2.87 -1.45 -11.65
CA ALA A 24 2.56 -1.27 -13.07
C ALA A 24 2.23 0.18 -13.45
N LEU A 25 1.80 1.01 -12.49
CA LEU A 25 1.55 2.43 -12.73
C LEU A 25 2.84 3.23 -12.92
N VAL A 26 4.00 2.76 -12.44
CA VAL A 26 5.27 3.49 -12.48
C VAL A 26 5.66 3.95 -13.89
N SER A 27 5.99 5.23 -14.05
CA SER A 27 6.44 5.83 -15.30
C SER A 27 7.52 6.91 -15.04
N ARG A 28 8.17 7.43 -16.10
CA ARG A 28 9.12 8.55 -15.95
C ARG A 28 8.34 9.85 -15.78
N THR A 29 8.45 10.45 -14.59
CA THR A 29 7.69 11.64 -14.15
C THR A 29 6.20 11.32 -14.06
N MET A 30 5.61 11.46 -12.88
CA MET A 30 4.23 11.07 -12.62
C MET A 30 3.54 12.14 -11.79
N ASP A 31 2.29 12.42 -12.13
CA ASP A 31 1.35 13.03 -11.20
C ASP A 31 0.45 11.93 -10.63
N LEU A 32 0.45 11.81 -9.30
CA LEU A 32 -0.35 10.82 -8.59
C LEU A 32 -1.35 11.53 -7.68
N SER A 33 -2.62 11.13 -7.77
CA SER A 33 -3.65 11.45 -6.80
C SER A 33 -3.84 10.26 -5.87
N ILE A 34 -3.62 10.48 -4.57
CA ILE A 34 -3.70 9.42 -3.56
C ILE A 34 -4.75 9.81 -2.52
N THR A 35 -5.77 8.97 -2.35
CA THR A 35 -6.80 9.12 -1.31
C THR A 35 -6.71 7.96 -0.34
N ILE A 36 -6.49 8.24 0.95
CA ILE A 36 -6.41 7.24 2.01
C ILE A 36 -7.71 7.22 2.80
N THR A 37 -8.33 6.05 2.91
CA THR A 37 -9.56 5.85 3.69
C THR A 37 -9.47 4.57 4.51
N GLY A 38 -9.43 4.69 5.84
CA GLY A 38 -9.29 3.53 6.71
C GLY A 38 -7.97 2.78 6.45
N ASP A 39 -8.09 1.52 6.06
CA ASP A 39 -6.97 0.62 5.76
C ASP A 39 -6.75 0.38 4.25
N SER A 40 -7.15 1.34 3.41
CA SER A 40 -6.84 1.35 1.98
C SER A 40 -6.39 2.72 1.46
N ALA A 41 -5.68 2.69 0.34
CA ALA A 41 -5.32 3.86 -0.46
C ALA A 41 -5.73 3.64 -1.90
N TYR A 42 -6.58 4.53 -2.41
CA TYR A 42 -6.86 4.63 -3.82
C TYR A 42 -5.81 5.52 -4.49
N VAL A 43 -5.12 4.99 -5.49
CA VAL A 43 -4.03 5.65 -6.21
C VAL A 43 -4.41 5.77 -7.68
N ALA A 44 -4.54 7.00 -8.16
CA ALA A 44 -4.76 7.30 -9.58
C ALA A 44 -3.54 8.01 -10.15
N GLY A 45 -3.13 7.62 -11.36
CA GLY A 45 -2.05 8.25 -12.10
C GLY A 45 -2.25 8.13 -13.61
N ASP A 46 -1.24 8.55 -14.37
CA ASP A 46 -1.35 8.65 -15.83
C ASP A 46 -1.63 7.32 -16.55
N LYS A 47 -1.29 6.19 -15.92
CA LYS A 47 -1.47 4.83 -16.48
C LYS A 47 -2.75 4.14 -16.01
N GLY A 48 -3.57 4.82 -15.21
CA GLY A 48 -4.79 4.27 -14.63
C GLY A 48 -4.79 4.36 -13.11
N GLU A 49 -5.57 3.50 -12.48
CA GLU A 49 -5.86 3.53 -11.06
C GLU A 49 -5.78 2.15 -10.43
N VAL A 50 -5.43 2.12 -9.15
CA VAL A 50 -5.39 0.91 -8.32
C VAL A 50 -5.85 1.27 -6.91
N GLU A 51 -6.54 0.33 -6.26
CA GLU A 51 -6.80 0.40 -4.82
C GLU A 51 -5.87 -0.58 -4.10
N VAL A 52 -5.16 -0.08 -3.09
CA VAL A 52 -4.20 -0.85 -2.30
C VAL A 52 -4.68 -0.90 -0.86
N HIS A 53 -4.95 -2.10 -0.37
CA HIS A 53 -5.31 -2.39 1.01
C HIS A 53 -4.07 -2.76 1.83
N TRP A 54 -4.17 -2.60 3.14
CA TRP A 54 -3.22 -3.19 4.08
C TRP A 54 -3.93 -3.76 5.30
N GLU A 55 -3.26 -4.74 5.91
CA GLU A 55 -3.65 -5.27 7.21
C GLU A 55 -2.68 -4.77 8.27
N VAL A 56 -3.23 -4.27 9.39
CA VAL A 56 -2.46 -3.90 10.57
C VAL A 56 -2.15 -5.17 11.37
N LEU A 57 -0.89 -5.61 11.36
CA LEU A 57 -0.44 -6.79 12.10
C LEU A 57 -0.04 -6.46 13.53
N GLN A 58 0.54 -5.27 13.75
CA GLN A 58 0.94 -4.75 15.05
C GLN A 58 1.16 -3.22 14.93
N ARG A 59 0.87 -2.47 15.99
CA ARG A 59 1.12 -1.03 16.10
C ARG A 59 1.59 -0.68 17.49
#